data_AF-A0A6V8HAI7-F1
#
_entry.id   AF-A0A6V8HAI7-F1
#
_cell.length_a   1.000
_cell.length_b   1.000
_cell.length_c   1.000
_cell.angle_alpha   90.00
_cell.angle_beta   90.00
_cell.angle_gamma   90.00
#
_symmetry.space_group_name_H-M   'P 1'
#
loop_
_entity.id
_entity.type
_entity.pdbx_description
1 polymer ?
#
loop_
_entity_poly.entity_id
_entity_poly.type
_entity_poly.pdbx_seq_one_letter_code
_entity_poly.pdbx_strand_id
1 'polypeptide(L)'
;MGDTAFWTPELFMAELDNLRDVLGIENFDLLGYSWGGMLAAHPVSLTRWMKSTNELLKGLPAEIQETIRVCEEEDKTHSSEFEAAANEFNKRFSCRLDTTPRELIAAIQDATKDPTVQMTMFGLSDFNVTGSLRTLSLEDDLKKLTAEVVPGGILLMNGYFDVAQDDCMLPFFTEPSAKVKWIRFGLSSHCPQLEETEKFVTALGKFLQD
;
A
#
# COMPACT_ATOMS: atom_id res chain seq x y z
N MET A 1 19.65 5.80 6.38
CA MET A 1 18.48 5.71 7.28
C MET A 1 18.29 7.07 7.94
N GLY A 2 17.08 7.60 7.92
CA GLY A 2 16.70 8.90 8.50
C GLY A 2 16.25 8.78 9.96
N ASP A 3 15.72 9.88 10.50
CA ASP A 3 15.25 9.96 11.89
C ASP A 3 13.86 9.33 12.06
N THR A 4 13.80 8.21 12.78
CA THR A 4 12.54 7.48 13.05
C THR A 4 11.61 8.19 14.02
N ALA A 5 12.10 9.15 14.81
CA ALA A 5 11.25 9.98 15.68
C ALA A 5 10.61 11.13 14.90
N PHE A 6 11.22 11.54 13.78
CA PHE A 6 10.68 12.56 12.89
C PHE A 6 9.66 11.96 11.89
N TRP A 7 10.07 10.89 11.18
CA TRP A 7 9.23 10.25 10.16
C TRP A 7 8.17 9.34 10.77
N THR A 8 6.99 9.90 11.01
CA THR A 8 5.88 9.27 11.72
C THR A 8 4.56 9.40 10.94
N PRO A 9 3.59 8.49 11.10
CA PRO A 9 2.24 8.66 10.52
C PRO A 9 1.61 10.01 10.91
N GLU A 10 1.81 10.44 12.15
CA GLU A 10 1.28 11.69 12.69
C GLU A 10 1.81 12.92 11.94
N LEU A 11 3.07 12.89 11.48
CA LEU A 11 3.64 13.95 10.65
C LEU A 11 2.85 14.12 9.34
N PHE A 12 2.53 13.02 8.65
CA PHE A 12 1.79 13.08 7.37
C PHE A 12 0.32 13.46 7.56
N MET A 13 -0.30 13.06 8.68
CA MET A 13 -1.64 13.53 9.02
C MET A 13 -1.66 15.04 9.29
N ALA A 14 -0.67 15.56 10.02
CA ALA A 14 -0.53 16.99 10.25
C ALA A 14 -0.25 17.76 8.95
N GLU A 15 0.51 17.19 8.01
CA GLU A 15 0.74 17.76 6.68
C GLU A 15 -0.56 17.83 5.86
N LEU A 16 -1.37 16.77 5.87
CA LEU A 16 -2.68 16.75 5.21
C LEU A 16 -3.63 17.80 5.80
N ASP A 17 -3.70 17.90 7.13
CA ASP A 17 -4.50 18.92 7.81
C ASP A 17 -4.04 20.33 7.44
N ASN A 18 -2.73 20.59 7.45
CA ASN A 18 -2.17 21.88 7.03
C ASN A 18 -2.50 22.21 5.57
N LEU A 19 -2.40 21.23 4.66
CA LEU A 19 -2.75 21.43 3.25
C LEU A 19 -4.22 21.82 3.10
N ARG A 20 -5.11 21.12 3.82
CA ARG A 20 -6.55 21.39 3.84
C ARG A 20 -6.84 22.81 4.30
N ASP A 21 -6.22 23.23 5.39
CA ASP A 21 -6.42 24.55 5.98
C ASP A 21 -5.93 25.67 5.04
N VAL A 22 -4.76 25.49 4.41
CA VAL A 22 -4.20 26.45 3.44
C VAL A 22 -5.08 26.58 2.20
N LEU A 23 -5.67 25.48 1.71
CA LEU A 23 -6.54 25.47 0.54
C LEU A 23 -7.99 25.88 0.87
N GLY A 24 -8.36 25.99 2.15
CA GLY A 24 -9.72 26.31 2.58
C GLY A 24 -10.74 25.21 2.23
N ILE A 25 -10.33 23.95 2.23
CA ILE A 25 -11.18 22.81 1.86
C ILE A 25 -11.82 22.24 3.12
N GLU A 26 -13.08 22.56 3.40
CA GLU A 26 -13.74 22.02 4.61
C GLU A 26 -14.27 20.60 4.42
N ASN A 27 -14.75 20.29 3.21
CA ASN A 27 -15.35 18.99 2.86
C ASN A 27 -14.65 18.42 1.63
N PHE A 28 -14.27 17.15 1.69
CA PHE A 28 -13.54 16.48 0.63
C PHE A 28 -13.77 14.97 0.67
N ASP A 29 -13.61 14.33 -0.48
CA ASP A 29 -13.42 12.90 -0.59
C ASP A 29 -11.92 12.58 -0.53
N LEU A 30 -11.53 11.53 0.19
CA LEU A 30 -10.14 11.12 0.32
C LEU A 30 -9.90 9.79 -0.40
N LEU A 31 -9.08 9.81 -1.46
CA LEU A 31 -8.59 8.62 -2.13
C LEU A 31 -7.16 8.34 -1.71
N GLY A 32 -6.96 7.28 -0.91
CA GLY A 32 -5.65 6.77 -0.54
C GLY A 32 -5.25 5.56 -1.36
N TYR A 33 -3.98 5.50 -1.76
CA TYR A 33 -3.38 4.38 -2.50
C TYR A 33 -2.20 3.80 -1.70
N SER A 34 -2.14 2.48 -1.57
CA SER A 34 -1.08 1.78 -0.81
C SER A 34 -0.92 2.36 0.61
N TRP A 35 0.27 2.80 1.01
CA TRP A 35 0.52 3.56 2.24
C TRP A 35 -0.48 4.70 2.45
N GLY A 36 -0.83 5.45 1.40
CA GLY A 36 -1.81 6.53 1.50
C GLY A 36 -3.21 6.05 1.86
N GLY A 37 -3.59 4.82 1.47
CA GLY A 37 -4.84 4.18 1.90
C GLY A 37 -4.82 3.80 3.37
N MET A 38 -3.68 3.28 3.84
CA MET A 38 -3.47 2.99 5.26
C MET A 38 -3.49 4.26 6.12
N LEU A 39 -2.87 5.34 5.62
CA LEU A 39 -2.87 6.63 6.28
C LEU A 39 -4.29 7.24 6.32
N ALA A 40 -5.02 7.20 5.19
CA ALA A 40 -6.35 7.79 5.06
C ALA A 40 -7.39 7.20 6.03
N ALA A 41 -7.37 5.89 6.22
CA ALA A 41 -8.27 5.25 7.15
C ALA A 41 -7.74 5.26 8.59
N HIS A 42 -6.44 5.57 8.78
CA HIS A 42 -5.66 5.39 10.00
C HIS A 42 -5.33 3.94 10.47
N PRO A 43 -5.59 2.83 9.74
CA PRO A 43 -5.17 1.49 10.12
C PRO A 43 -3.95 1.06 9.34
N VAL A 44 -2.98 0.55 10.08
CA VAL A 44 -1.79 -0.05 9.50
C VAL A 44 -1.53 -1.30 10.31
N SER A 45 -1.43 -2.47 9.68
CA SER A 45 -0.93 -3.69 10.34
C SER A 45 0.17 -4.26 9.47
N LEU A 46 1.40 -3.77 9.66
CA LEU A 46 2.54 -4.29 8.89
C LEU A 46 2.83 -5.75 9.24
N THR A 47 2.46 -6.20 10.43
CA THR A 47 2.51 -7.62 10.79
C THR A 47 1.62 -8.46 9.88
N ARG A 48 0.37 -8.01 9.63
CA ARG A 48 -0.54 -8.71 8.72
C ARG A 48 -0.09 -8.60 7.27
N TRP A 49 0.38 -7.41 6.86
CA TRP A 49 0.96 -7.17 5.55
C TRP A 49 2.10 -8.15 5.25
N MET A 50 3.13 -8.18 6.12
CA MET A 50 4.29 -9.05 5.98
C MET A 50 3.88 -10.53 5.97
N LYS A 51 2.94 -10.95 6.81
CA LYS A 51 2.41 -12.32 6.77
C LYS A 51 1.83 -12.63 5.38
N SER A 52 0.98 -11.76 4.87
CA SER A 52 0.35 -11.95 3.55
C SER A 52 1.36 -11.98 2.40
N THR A 53 2.31 -11.05 2.39
CA THR A 53 3.31 -10.95 1.32
C THR A 53 4.33 -12.11 1.38
N ASN A 54 4.65 -12.62 2.58
CA ASN A 54 5.42 -13.85 2.72
C ASN A 54 4.66 -15.10 2.22
N GLU A 55 3.33 -15.17 2.38
CA GLU A 55 2.56 -16.26 1.75
C GLU A 55 2.56 -16.17 0.22
N LEU A 56 2.49 -14.96 -0.35
CA LEU A 56 2.65 -14.76 -1.80
C LEU A 56 4.05 -15.15 -2.28
N LEU A 57 5.09 -14.81 -1.51
CA LEU A 57 6.48 -15.14 -1.81
C LEU A 57 6.70 -16.65 -1.95
N LYS A 58 6.05 -17.46 -1.12
CA LYS A 58 6.07 -18.94 -1.20
C LYS A 58 5.52 -19.50 -2.52
N GLY A 59 4.72 -18.70 -3.24
CA GLY A 59 4.18 -19.07 -4.55
C GLY A 59 5.14 -18.84 -5.72
N LEU A 60 6.31 -18.22 -5.50
CA LEU A 60 7.32 -18.00 -6.53
C LEU A 60 8.15 -19.27 -6.80
N PRO A 61 8.94 -19.34 -7.90
CA PRO A 61 9.89 -20.42 -8.10
C PRO A 61 10.88 -20.54 -6.92
N ALA A 62 11.23 -21.77 -6.54
CA ALA A 62 12.08 -22.05 -5.37
C ALA A 62 13.45 -21.33 -5.43
N GLU A 63 14.04 -21.19 -6.62
CA GLU A 63 15.30 -20.45 -6.84
C GLU A 63 15.17 -18.96 -6.49
N ILE A 64 14.03 -18.34 -6.81
CA ILE A 64 13.77 -16.93 -6.51
C ILE A 64 13.57 -16.76 -5.00
N GLN A 65 12.82 -17.66 -4.36
CA GLN A 65 12.64 -17.65 -2.90
C GLN A 65 13.98 -17.78 -2.18
N GLU A 66 14.83 -18.72 -2.61
CA GLU A 66 16.14 -18.94 -2.02
C GLU A 66 17.08 -17.76 -2.23
N THR A 67 17.07 -17.15 -3.42
CA THR A 67 17.85 -15.94 -3.71
C THR A 67 17.48 -14.81 -2.76
N ILE A 68 16.19 -14.56 -2.55
CA ILE A 68 15.70 -13.54 -1.61
C ILE A 68 16.18 -13.86 -0.19
N ARG A 69 15.93 -15.09 0.28
CA ARG A 69 16.30 -15.53 1.64
C ARG A 69 17.80 -15.35 1.91
N VAL A 70 18.65 -15.84 1.02
CA VAL A 70 20.12 -15.75 1.16
C VAL A 70 20.57 -14.29 1.15
N CYS A 71 20.02 -13.47 0.25
CA CYS A 71 20.38 -12.06 0.20
C CYS A 71 19.97 -11.30 1.46
N GLU A 72 18.83 -11.64 2.08
CA GLU A 72 18.40 -11.06 3.35
C GLU A 72 19.26 -11.52 4.52
N GLU A 73 19.60 -12.81 4.60
CA GLU A 73 20.44 -13.38 5.66
C GLU A 73 21.89 -12.88 5.62
N GLU A 74 22.41 -12.63 4.41
CA GLU A 74 23.79 -12.20 4.19
C GLU A 74 23.96 -10.68 4.02
N ASP A 75 22.90 -9.89 4.26
CA ASP A 75 22.89 -8.43 4.10
C ASP A 75 23.31 -7.96 2.68
N LYS A 76 22.87 -8.71 1.66
CA LYS A 76 23.11 -8.48 0.22
C LYS A 76 21.86 -7.98 -0.50
N THR A 77 20.94 -7.32 0.21
CA THR A 77 19.69 -6.79 -0.36
C THR A 77 19.89 -5.64 -1.35
N HIS A 78 21.11 -5.09 -1.45
CA HIS A 78 21.51 -4.12 -2.47
C HIS A 78 22.11 -4.75 -3.73
N SER A 79 22.17 -6.08 -3.82
CA SER A 79 22.72 -6.79 -4.97
C SER A 79 21.76 -6.79 -6.17
N SER A 80 22.32 -6.90 -7.37
CA SER A 80 21.53 -7.07 -8.61
C SER A 80 20.70 -8.35 -8.59
N GLU A 81 21.16 -9.36 -7.89
CA GLU A 81 20.52 -10.67 -7.71
C GLU A 81 19.26 -10.53 -6.85
N PHE A 82 19.34 -9.80 -5.74
CA PHE A 82 18.16 -9.48 -4.93
C PHE A 82 17.17 -8.62 -5.71
N GLU A 83 17.65 -7.59 -6.41
CA GLU A 83 16.79 -6.72 -7.21
C GLU A 83 16.04 -7.52 -8.29
N ALA A 84 16.73 -8.41 -9.01
CA ALA A 84 16.11 -9.28 -10.01
C ALA A 84 15.06 -10.21 -9.39
N ALA A 85 15.36 -10.82 -8.24
CA ALA A 85 14.45 -11.71 -7.55
C ALA A 85 13.22 -10.97 -6.98
N ALA A 86 13.40 -9.81 -6.36
CA ALA A 86 12.33 -8.95 -5.87
C ALA A 86 11.46 -8.43 -7.03
N ASN A 87 12.05 -8.16 -8.20
CA ASN A 87 11.29 -7.74 -9.38
C ASN A 87 10.36 -8.85 -9.89
N GLU A 88 10.72 -10.14 -9.74
CA GLU A 88 9.79 -11.24 -10.06
C GLU A 88 8.57 -11.25 -9.13
N PHE A 89 8.72 -10.86 -7.86
CA PHE A 89 7.59 -10.63 -6.97
C PHE A 89 6.76 -9.43 -7.45
N ASN A 90 7.39 -8.29 -7.72
CA ASN A 90 6.72 -7.04 -8.11
C ASN A 90 5.92 -7.17 -9.42
N LYS A 91 6.45 -7.85 -10.43
CA LYS A 91 5.74 -8.10 -11.70
C LYS A 91 4.45 -8.92 -11.54
N ARG A 92 4.36 -9.71 -10.48
CA ARG A 92 3.19 -10.57 -10.23
C ARG A 92 2.17 -9.88 -9.35
N PHE A 93 2.63 -9.17 -8.33
CA PHE A 93 1.80 -8.71 -7.22
C PHE A 93 1.74 -7.17 -7.04
N SER A 94 2.61 -6.41 -7.70
CA SER A 94 2.62 -4.94 -7.65
C SER A 94 2.08 -4.30 -8.93
N CYS A 95 2.67 -4.61 -10.08
CA CYS A 95 2.18 -4.17 -11.38
C CYS A 95 2.45 -5.23 -12.45
N ARG A 96 1.40 -5.69 -13.13
CA ARG A 96 1.41 -6.81 -14.07
C ARG A 96 1.49 -6.41 -15.54
N LEU A 97 1.61 -5.11 -15.82
CA LEU A 97 1.82 -4.64 -17.19
C LEU A 97 3.23 -5.01 -17.65
N ASP A 98 3.36 -5.56 -18.86
CA ASP A 98 4.65 -5.98 -19.43
C ASP A 98 5.64 -4.82 -19.55
N THR A 99 5.12 -3.62 -19.79
CA THR A 99 5.89 -2.37 -19.78
C THR A 99 5.47 -1.55 -18.58
N THR A 100 6.43 -1.19 -17.73
CA THR A 100 6.19 -0.29 -16.60
C THR A 100 5.64 1.05 -17.12
N PRO A 101 4.45 1.49 -16.68
CA PRO A 101 3.88 2.75 -17.10
C PRO A 101 4.76 3.94 -16.75
N ARG A 102 4.73 4.99 -17.57
CA ARG A 102 5.55 6.19 -17.37
C ARG A 102 5.27 6.84 -16.01
N GLU A 103 4.01 6.83 -15.61
CA GLU A 103 3.51 7.36 -14.34
C GLU A 103 4.19 6.66 -13.15
N LEU A 104 4.40 5.34 -13.25
CA LEU A 104 5.07 4.56 -12.23
C LEU A 104 6.60 4.72 -12.29
N ILE A 105 7.19 4.83 -13.48
CA ILE A 105 8.62 5.11 -13.65
C ILE A 105 9.02 6.40 -12.95
N ALA A 106 8.26 7.48 -13.13
CA ALA A 106 8.56 8.77 -12.51
C ALA A 106 8.57 8.66 -10.97
N ALA A 107 7.55 8.01 -10.39
CA ALA A 107 7.46 7.80 -8.95
C ALA A 107 8.63 6.96 -8.41
N ILE A 108 8.97 5.85 -9.09
CA ILE A 108 10.11 5.00 -8.72
C ILE A 108 11.43 5.79 -8.79
N GLN A 109 11.63 6.59 -9.85
CA GLN A 109 12.84 7.38 -10.01
C GLN A 109 13.02 8.40 -8.90
N ASP A 110 11.94 9.07 -8.48
CA ASP A 110 12.00 10.06 -7.40
C ASP A 110 12.25 9.38 -6.05
N ALA A 111 11.61 8.23 -5.77
CA ALA A 111 11.88 7.42 -4.58
C ALA A 111 13.33 6.91 -4.52
N THR A 112 13.93 6.55 -5.66
CA THR A 112 15.33 6.10 -5.73
C THR A 112 16.34 7.24 -5.55
N LYS A 113 16.01 8.47 -5.99
CA LYS A 113 16.90 9.63 -5.82
C LYS A 113 17.08 10.00 -4.35
N ASP A 114 16.01 9.93 -3.57
CA ASP A 114 16.03 10.15 -2.13
C ASP A 114 15.18 9.09 -1.41
N PRO A 115 15.78 7.95 -1.03
CA PRO A 115 15.05 6.87 -0.39
C PRO A 115 14.86 7.10 1.12
N THR A 116 15.11 8.32 1.64
CA THR A 116 15.14 8.59 3.09
C THR A 116 13.86 8.15 3.79
N VAL A 117 12.68 8.55 3.31
CA VAL A 117 11.40 8.21 3.96
C VAL A 117 11.14 6.71 3.86
N GLN A 118 11.20 6.15 2.65
CA GLN A 118 10.93 4.72 2.41
C GLN A 118 11.84 3.82 3.25
N MET A 119 13.15 4.07 3.24
CA MET A 119 14.11 3.23 3.98
C MET A 119 14.04 3.41 5.49
N THR A 120 13.59 4.57 5.96
CA THR A 120 13.41 4.81 7.41
C THR A 120 12.15 4.15 7.92
N MET A 121 11.04 4.29 7.19
CA MET A 121 9.72 3.89 7.66
C MET A 121 9.37 2.46 7.27
N PHE A 122 9.71 2.04 6.06
CA PHE A 122 9.25 0.77 5.49
C PHE A 122 10.41 -0.21 5.28
N GLY A 123 11.34 0.12 4.38
CA GLY A 123 12.42 -0.76 3.95
C GLY A 123 12.39 -1.01 2.45
N LEU A 124 13.07 -2.09 2.04
CA LEU A 124 13.33 -2.38 0.63
C LEU A 124 12.21 -3.17 -0.07
N SER A 125 11.44 -3.98 0.66
CA SER A 125 10.48 -4.90 0.06
C SER A 125 9.21 -5.09 0.89
N ASP A 126 8.14 -5.48 0.21
CA ASP A 126 6.83 -5.73 0.81
C ASP A 126 6.80 -6.93 1.77
N PHE A 127 7.72 -7.87 1.60
CA PHE A 127 7.81 -9.09 2.40
C PHE A 127 8.78 -8.98 3.58
N ASN A 128 9.59 -7.91 3.65
CA ASN A 128 10.54 -7.70 4.74
C ASN A 128 10.63 -6.21 5.11
N VAL A 129 9.66 -5.78 5.93
CA VAL A 129 9.59 -4.41 6.45
C VAL A 129 10.56 -4.28 7.61
N THR A 130 11.65 -3.55 7.39
CA THR A 130 12.74 -3.37 8.35
C THR A 130 12.72 -2.02 9.05
N GLY A 131 11.94 -1.06 8.51
CA GLY A 131 11.81 0.30 9.03
C GLY A 131 10.94 0.43 10.28
N SER A 132 10.70 1.68 10.70
CA SER A 132 9.95 2.01 11.92
C SER A 132 8.50 1.51 11.92
N LEU A 133 7.88 1.33 10.75
CA LEU A 133 6.49 0.86 10.62
C LEU A 133 6.33 -0.64 10.85
N ARG A 134 7.42 -1.43 10.95
CA ARG A 134 7.35 -2.91 10.99
C ARG A 134 6.40 -3.48 12.05
N THR A 135 6.25 -2.79 13.19
CA THR A 135 5.39 -3.20 14.30
C THR A 135 4.13 -2.36 14.43
N LEU A 136 3.88 -1.43 13.51
CA LEU A 136 2.70 -0.59 13.57
C LEU A 136 1.46 -1.45 13.38
N SER A 137 0.56 -1.39 14.36
CA SER A 137 -0.78 -1.96 14.35
C SER A 137 -1.77 -0.91 14.85
N LEU A 138 -2.60 -0.39 13.95
CA LEU A 138 -3.67 0.56 14.23
C LEU A 138 -5.03 -0.01 13.82
N GLU A 139 -5.19 -1.34 13.79
CA GLU A 139 -6.43 -2.01 13.38
C GLU A 139 -7.64 -1.57 14.24
N ASP A 140 -7.45 -1.29 15.53
CA ASP A 140 -8.52 -0.82 16.41
C ASP A 140 -9.10 0.54 16.01
N ASP A 141 -8.34 1.36 15.27
CA ASP A 141 -8.79 2.67 14.80
C ASP A 141 -9.83 2.57 13.68
N LEU A 142 -9.97 1.41 13.03
CA LEU A 142 -11.03 1.17 12.05
C LEU A 142 -12.43 1.38 12.62
N LYS A 143 -12.60 1.15 13.93
CA LYS A 143 -13.89 1.36 14.63
C LYS A 143 -14.27 2.84 14.73
N LYS A 144 -13.29 3.75 14.57
CA LYS A 144 -13.54 5.21 14.50
C LYS A 144 -14.20 5.61 13.18
N LEU A 145 -14.14 4.77 12.15
CA LEU A 145 -14.78 5.02 10.86
C LEU A 145 -16.29 4.70 10.96
N THR A 146 -17.04 5.68 11.43
CA THR A 146 -18.49 5.62 11.60
C THR A 146 -19.22 6.35 10.47
N ALA A 147 -20.54 6.18 10.38
CA ALA A 147 -21.37 6.96 9.45
C ALA A 147 -21.37 8.48 9.73
N GLU A 148 -20.94 8.91 10.93
CA GLU A 148 -20.76 10.33 11.25
C GLU A 148 -19.41 10.85 10.73
N VAL A 149 -18.36 10.04 10.80
CA VAL A 149 -17.00 10.42 10.37
C VAL A 149 -16.84 10.34 8.85
N VAL A 150 -17.40 9.31 8.22
CA VAL A 150 -17.36 9.09 6.76
C VAL A 150 -18.78 8.87 6.23
N PRO A 151 -19.61 9.93 6.13
CA PRO A 151 -21.02 9.81 5.76
C PRO A 151 -21.26 9.26 4.35
N GLY A 152 -20.32 9.49 3.41
CA GLY A 152 -20.33 8.89 2.07
C GLY A 152 -19.96 7.39 2.05
N GLY A 153 -19.53 6.84 3.17
CA GLY A 153 -19.04 5.47 3.29
C GLY A 153 -17.58 5.30 2.84
N ILE A 154 -17.18 4.05 2.66
CA ILE A 154 -15.81 3.65 2.30
C ILE A 154 -15.87 2.75 1.07
N LEU A 155 -15.04 3.05 0.07
CA LEU A 155 -14.81 2.17 -1.07
C LEU A 155 -13.42 1.52 -0.97
N LEU A 156 -13.41 0.20 -0.81
CA LEU A 156 -12.22 -0.62 -0.90
C LEU A 156 -12.03 -1.11 -2.34
N MET A 157 -10.81 -0.95 -2.86
CA MET A 157 -10.43 -1.37 -4.20
C MET A 157 -9.06 -2.05 -4.15
N ASN A 158 -9.00 -3.31 -4.59
CA ASN A 158 -7.73 -4.03 -4.75
C ASN A 158 -7.77 -5.00 -5.93
N GLY A 159 -6.61 -5.37 -6.44
CA GLY A 159 -6.48 -6.39 -7.48
C GLY A 159 -6.73 -7.81 -6.96
N TYR A 160 -7.02 -8.75 -7.87
CA TYR A 160 -7.02 -10.16 -7.53
C TYR A 160 -5.64 -10.66 -7.11
N PHE A 161 -4.60 -10.17 -7.77
CA PHE A 161 -3.21 -10.54 -7.55
C PHE A 161 -2.47 -9.53 -6.66
N ASP A 162 -3.17 -8.68 -5.91
CA ASP A 162 -2.58 -7.56 -5.17
C ASP A 162 -1.68 -8.02 -4.00
N VAL A 163 -0.60 -7.32 -3.68
CA VAL A 163 0.11 -7.53 -2.39
C VAL A 163 -0.81 -7.32 -1.18
N ALA A 164 -1.79 -6.41 -1.31
CA ALA A 164 -2.89 -6.20 -0.37
C ALA A 164 -3.99 -7.26 -0.56
N GLN A 165 -3.70 -8.49 -0.14
CA GLN A 165 -4.63 -9.63 -0.21
C GLN A 165 -5.83 -9.46 0.74
N ASP A 166 -6.80 -10.37 0.62
CA ASP A 166 -8.04 -10.36 1.40
C ASP A 166 -7.80 -10.30 2.92
N ASP A 167 -6.74 -10.93 3.45
CA ASP A 167 -6.39 -10.82 4.88
C ASP A 167 -6.14 -9.36 5.29
N CYS A 168 -5.41 -8.60 4.46
CA CYS A 168 -5.14 -7.18 4.68
C CYS A 168 -6.40 -6.31 4.54
N MET A 169 -7.28 -6.64 3.60
CA MET A 169 -8.46 -5.83 3.27
C MET A 169 -9.66 -6.10 4.19
N LEU A 170 -9.79 -7.32 4.72
CA LEU A 170 -10.97 -7.75 5.46
C LEU A 170 -11.30 -6.87 6.68
N PRO A 171 -10.32 -6.44 7.52
CA PRO A 171 -10.62 -5.55 8.64
C PRO A 171 -11.28 -4.24 8.21
N PHE A 172 -10.86 -3.65 7.09
CA PHE A 172 -11.48 -2.43 6.55
C PHE A 172 -12.93 -2.66 6.13
N PHE A 173 -13.30 -3.89 5.78
CA PHE A 173 -14.66 -4.24 5.40
C PHE A 173 -15.56 -4.54 6.61
N THR A 174 -15.00 -5.10 7.69
CA THR A 174 -15.77 -5.64 8.81
C THR A 174 -15.79 -4.78 10.06
N GLU A 175 -14.73 -4.01 10.32
CA GLU A 175 -14.58 -3.25 11.57
C GLU A 175 -15.29 -1.88 11.56
N PRO A 176 -15.30 -1.10 10.46
CA PRO A 176 -16.06 0.15 10.40
C PRO A 176 -17.56 -0.07 10.63
N SER A 177 -18.21 0.90 11.27
CA SER A 177 -19.67 0.95 11.34
C SER A 177 -20.31 1.77 10.21
N ALA A 178 -19.48 2.43 9.40
CA ALA A 178 -19.89 3.08 8.16
C ALA A 178 -20.29 2.07 7.07
N LYS A 179 -20.96 2.54 6.02
CA LYS A 179 -21.20 1.71 4.83
C LYS A 179 -19.87 1.44 4.14
N VAL A 180 -19.56 0.16 3.90
CA VAL A 180 -18.36 -0.23 3.15
C VAL A 180 -18.75 -1.00 1.90
N LYS A 181 -18.14 -0.64 0.77
CA LYS A 181 -18.24 -1.36 -0.49
C LYS A 181 -16.84 -1.85 -0.86
N TRP A 182 -16.74 -3.10 -1.30
CA TRP A 182 -15.46 -3.68 -1.69
C TRP A 182 -15.53 -4.21 -3.13
N ILE A 183 -14.66 -3.69 -3.99
CA ILE A 183 -14.53 -4.07 -5.40
C ILE A 183 -13.15 -4.69 -5.62
N ARG A 184 -13.15 -5.89 -6.20
CA ARG A 184 -11.93 -6.61 -6.55
C ARG A 184 -11.75 -6.69 -8.08
N PHE A 185 -10.58 -6.28 -8.56
CA PHE A 185 -10.24 -6.20 -9.98
C PHE A 185 -9.58 -7.50 -10.44
N GLY A 186 -10.33 -8.30 -11.21
CA GLY A 186 -9.98 -9.70 -11.52
C GLY A 186 -8.68 -9.89 -12.31
N LEU A 187 -8.20 -8.88 -13.02
CA LEU A 187 -6.98 -8.96 -13.83
C LEU A 187 -5.84 -8.08 -13.29
N SER A 188 -6.08 -7.38 -12.18
CA SER A 188 -5.14 -6.42 -11.59
C SER A 188 -4.38 -7.00 -10.40
N SER A 189 -3.26 -6.37 -10.08
CA SER A 189 -2.49 -6.51 -8.85
C SER A 189 -2.59 -5.22 -8.02
N HIS A 190 -1.49 -4.66 -7.52
CA HIS A 190 -1.49 -3.44 -6.71
C HIS A 190 -1.72 -2.17 -7.52
N CYS A 191 -1.82 -2.23 -8.85
CA CYS A 191 -1.99 -1.05 -9.71
C CYS A 191 -3.28 -1.11 -10.56
N PRO A 192 -4.48 -1.36 -9.98
CA PRO A 192 -5.70 -1.50 -10.77
C PRO A 192 -6.05 -0.24 -11.58
N GLN A 193 -5.62 0.94 -11.11
CA GLN A 193 -5.76 2.21 -11.82
C GLN A 193 -4.97 2.27 -13.14
N LEU A 194 -3.93 1.43 -13.29
CA LEU A 194 -3.12 1.30 -14.51
C LEU A 194 -3.44 0.02 -15.29
N GLU A 195 -3.75 -1.08 -14.59
CA GLU A 195 -4.00 -2.40 -15.18
C GLU A 195 -5.42 -2.56 -15.75
N GLU A 196 -6.42 -1.94 -15.10
CA GLU A 196 -7.82 -1.96 -15.52
C GLU A 196 -8.46 -0.55 -15.41
N THR A 197 -7.76 0.47 -15.94
CA THR A 197 -8.08 1.90 -15.78
C THR A 197 -9.56 2.25 -15.96
N GLU A 198 -10.21 1.81 -17.05
CA GLU A 198 -11.62 2.14 -17.30
C GLU A 198 -12.55 1.60 -16.21
N LYS A 199 -12.30 0.37 -15.75
CA LYS A 199 -13.09 -0.23 -14.67
C LYS A 199 -12.82 0.48 -13.36
N PHE A 200 -11.57 0.82 -13.08
CA PHE A 200 -11.17 1.54 -11.87
C PHE A 200 -11.88 2.90 -11.79
N VAL A 201 -11.75 3.72 -12.84
CA VAL A 201 -12.38 5.05 -12.92
C VAL A 201 -13.90 4.94 -12.86
N THR A 202 -14.50 3.96 -13.52
CA THR A 202 -15.96 3.74 -13.46
C THR A 202 -16.42 3.37 -12.05
N ALA A 203 -15.69 2.49 -11.36
CA ALA A 203 -16.01 2.06 -10.01
C ALA A 203 -15.93 3.22 -9.02
N LEU A 204 -14.82 3.97 -9.06
CA LEU A 204 -14.61 5.15 -8.23
C LEU A 204 -15.64 6.24 -8.53
N GLY A 205 -15.85 6.56 -9.81
CA GLY A 205 -16.80 7.61 -10.22
C GLY A 205 -18.23 7.32 -9.81
N LYS A 206 -18.67 6.06 -9.85
CA LYS A 206 -20.00 5.67 -9.33
C LYS A 206 -20.10 5.88 -7.82
N PHE A 207 -19.08 5.49 -7.07
CA PHE A 207 -19.06 5.66 -5.63
C PHE A 207 -19.10 7.13 -5.20
N LEU A 208 -18.37 8.01 -5.90
CA LEU A 208 -18.37 9.45 -5.62
C LEU A 208 -19.67 10.17 -6.01
N GLN A 209 -20.57 9.50 -6.74
CA GLN A 209 -21.86 10.04 -7.17
C GLN A 209 -23.06 9.47 -6.37
N ASP A 210 -22.85 8.39 -5.61
CA ASP A 210 -23.86 7.70 -4.80
C ASP A 210 -24.13 8.45 -3.47
#